data_AF-A0A2D4PIL4-F1
#
_entry.id   AF-A0A2D4PIL4-F1
#
_cell.length_a   1.000
_cell.length_b   1.000
_cell.length_c   1.000
_cell.angle_alpha   90.00
_cell.angle_beta   90.00
_cell.angle_gamma   90.00
#
_symmetry.space_group_name_H-M   'P 1'
#
loop_
_entity.id
_entity.type
_entity.pdbx_description
1 polymer ?
#
loop_
_entity_poly.entity_id
_entity_poly.type
_entity_poly.pdbx_seq_one_letter_code
_entity_poly.pdbx_strand_id
1 'polypeptide(L)'
;TYSMCVYVWRERERERERERERERKPKQFPNTPKQHTPQNQIHHGNRNKQLPFLDVLIYKKTDGIVGHTIYQKKTHTNLYLNAQFHHYPAQINSMAKTLIARTKRLASKTHIKTELCILTKVLTANGFHKSKITG
;
A
#
# COMPACT_ATOMS: atom_id res chain seq x y z
N THR A 1 -22.56 8.69 56.52
CA THR A 1 -22.61 8.98 55.06
C THR A 1 -21.37 9.74 54.58
N TYR A 2 -20.93 10.80 55.27
CA TYR A 2 -19.71 11.56 54.93
C TYR A 2 -18.43 10.70 54.85
N SER A 3 -18.26 9.75 55.77
CA SER A 3 -17.09 8.84 55.80
C SER A 3 -16.99 7.90 54.56
N MET A 4 -18.12 7.38 54.06
CA MET A 4 -18.12 6.56 52.84
C MET A 4 -17.77 7.38 51.59
N CYS A 5 -18.28 8.61 51.45
CA CYS A 5 -17.94 9.48 50.32
C CYS A 5 -16.44 9.78 50.26
N VAL A 6 -15.81 10.06 51.40
CA VAL A 6 -14.35 10.29 51.48
C VAL A 6 -13.57 9.04 51.11
N TYR A 7 -14.04 7.85 51.53
CA TYR A 7 -13.41 6.58 51.18
C TYR A 7 -13.49 6.29 49.68
N VAL A 8 -14.67 6.43 49.08
CA VAL A 8 -14.90 6.22 47.64
C VAL A 8 -14.11 7.22 46.80
N TRP A 9 -14.03 8.48 47.22
CA TRP A 9 -13.21 9.50 46.54
C TRP A 9 -11.72 9.14 46.59
N ARG A 10 -11.22 8.67 47.74
CA ARG A 10 -9.83 8.25 47.92
C ARG A 10 -9.48 6.99 47.11
N GLU A 11 -10.40 6.04 46.99
CA GLU A 11 -10.24 4.87 46.10
C GLU A 11 -10.14 5.31 44.63
N ARG A 12 -11.02 6.23 44.21
CA ARG A 12 -11.03 6.75 42.84
C ARG A 12 -9.75 7.52 42.51
N GLU A 13 -9.17 8.23 43.47
CA GLU A 13 -7.87 8.89 43.29
C GLU A 13 -6.72 7.90 43.17
N ARG A 14 -6.75 6.82 43.95
CA ARG A 14 -5.76 5.74 43.80
C ARG A 14 -5.86 5.04 42.45
N GLU A 15 -7.06 4.83 41.91
CA GLU A 15 -7.22 4.30 40.54
C GLU A 15 -6.66 5.25 39.48
N ARG A 16 -6.96 6.55 39.59
CA ARG A 16 -6.43 7.58 38.68
C ARG A 16 -4.91 7.69 38.74
N GLU A 17 -4.31 7.46 39.91
CA GLU A 17 -2.86 7.45 40.07
C GLU A 17 -2.22 6.21 39.45
N ARG A 18 -2.82 5.03 39.61
CA ARG A 18 -2.38 3.79 38.94
C ARG A 18 -2.49 3.88 37.42
N GLU A 19 -3.54 4.51 36.90
CA GLU A 19 -3.70 4.73 35.46
C GLU A 19 -2.62 5.67 34.91
N ARG A 20 -2.36 6.79 35.61
CA ARG A 20 -1.25 7.69 35.29
C ARG A 20 0.11 7.00 35.36
N GLU A 21 0.30 6.08 36.28
CA GLU A 21 1.54 5.30 36.38
C GLU A 21 1.68 4.29 35.22
N ARG A 22 0.59 3.67 34.77
CA ARG A 22 0.58 2.83 33.55
C ARG A 22 0.89 3.64 32.29
N GLU A 23 0.40 4.88 32.20
CA GLU A 23 0.71 5.78 31.09
C GLU A 23 2.14 6.35 31.16
N ARG A 24 2.69 6.51 32.36
CA ARG A 24 4.09 6.90 32.58
C ARG A 24 5.09 5.79 32.25
N LYS A 25 4.67 4.51 32.29
CA LYS A 25 5.54 3.42 31.85
C LYS A 25 5.83 3.59 30.35
N PRO A 26 7.11 3.65 29.95
CA PRO A 26 7.46 3.81 28.55
C PRO A 26 6.87 2.64 27.75
N LYS A 27 5.98 2.96 26.81
CA LYS A 27 5.46 1.98 25.86
C LYS A 27 6.64 1.42 25.09
N GLN A 28 6.93 0.14 25.28
CA GLN A 28 7.98 -0.55 24.55
C GLN A 28 7.48 -0.76 23.12
N PHE A 29 7.79 0.18 22.23
CA PHE A 29 7.51 0.02 20.82
C PHE A 29 8.38 -1.13 20.29
N PRO A 30 7.84 -2.08 19.50
CA PRO A 30 8.66 -3.09 18.86
C PRO A 30 9.75 -2.38 18.05
N ASN A 31 10.98 -2.89 18.14
CA ASN A 31 12.14 -2.36 17.43
C ASN A 31 11.75 -2.08 15.97
N THR A 32 11.91 -0.83 15.54
CA THR A 32 11.69 -0.45 14.15
C THR A 32 12.60 -1.32 13.26
N PRO A 33 12.08 -1.93 12.18
CA PRO A 33 12.93 -2.58 11.20
C PRO A 33 13.98 -1.57 10.73
N LYS A 34 15.23 -2.03 10.66
CA LYS A 34 16.40 -1.25 10.25
C LYS A 34 16.09 -0.41 9.01
N GLN A 35 16.69 0.78 9.00
CA GLN A 35 16.62 1.80 7.95
C GLN A 35 16.33 1.21 6.57
N HIS A 36 15.18 1.60 6.02
CA HIS A 36 14.88 1.35 4.62
C HIS A 36 15.91 2.15 3.81
N THR A 37 16.84 1.43 3.16
CA THR A 37 17.74 2.05 2.18
C THR A 37 16.89 2.81 1.17
N PRO A 38 17.17 4.11 0.89
CA PRO A 38 16.46 4.82 -0.16
C PRO A 38 16.91 4.25 -1.50
N GLN A 39 16.21 3.23 -1.98
CA GLN A 39 16.37 2.71 -3.33
C GLN A 39 15.62 3.60 -4.32
N ASN A 40 15.96 4.89 -4.28
CA ASN A 40 15.80 5.83 -5.38
C ASN A 40 17.07 5.85 -6.25
N GLN A 41 17.79 4.72 -6.31
CA GLN A 41 18.75 4.51 -7.37
C GLN A 41 17.95 4.31 -8.66
N ILE A 42 18.00 5.30 -9.55
CA ILE A 42 17.77 5.07 -10.97
C ILE A 42 18.64 3.87 -11.33
N HIS A 43 18.05 2.77 -11.81
CA HIS A 43 18.81 1.62 -12.31
C HIS A 43 19.58 2.07 -13.58
N HIS A 44 20.65 2.83 -13.39
CA HIS A 44 21.66 3.18 -14.39
C HIS A 44 22.46 1.91 -14.68
N GLY A 45 21.90 1.00 -15.46
CA GLY A 45 22.61 -0.22 -15.81
C GLY A 45 21.72 -1.31 -16.33
N ASN A 46 20.89 -1.03 -17.33
CA ASN A 46 20.15 -2.10 -17.98
C ASN A 46 20.93 -2.63 -19.19
N ARG A 47 21.56 -3.79 -19.03
CA ARG A 47 22.22 -4.56 -20.10
C ARG A 47 21.23 -4.95 -21.22
N ASN A 48 19.92 -4.84 -20.97
CA ASN A 48 18.86 -5.35 -21.84
C ASN A 48 18.11 -4.25 -22.63
N LYS A 49 18.68 -3.03 -22.76
CA LYS A 49 18.07 -1.92 -23.52
C LYS A 49 16.65 -1.53 -23.06
N GLN A 50 16.39 -1.63 -21.74
CA GLN A 50 15.12 -1.19 -21.15
C GLN A 50 15.35 -0.06 -20.14
N LEU A 51 14.46 0.93 -20.13
CA LEU A 51 14.51 2.10 -19.29
C LEU A 51 13.22 2.17 -18.44
N PRO A 52 13.28 1.82 -17.15
CA PRO A 52 12.16 2.05 -16.26
C PRO A 52 12.02 3.53 -15.91
N PHE A 53 10.82 4.09 -16.07
CA PHE A 53 10.50 5.48 -15.71
C PHE A 53 9.09 5.56 -15.11
N LEU A 54 9.00 5.99 -13.85
CA LEU A 54 7.75 6.01 -13.07
C LEU A 54 7.02 4.66 -13.16
N ASP A 55 5.85 4.64 -13.78
CA ASP A 55 4.97 3.48 -13.95
C ASP A 55 5.13 2.78 -15.31
N VAL A 56 6.09 3.21 -16.15
CA VAL A 56 6.26 2.72 -17.51
C VAL A 56 7.66 2.14 -17.71
N LEU A 57 7.72 0.98 -18.35
CA LEU A 57 8.95 0.35 -18.80
C LEU A 57 9.08 0.57 -20.30
N ILE A 58 10.06 1.36 -20.70
CA ILE A 58 10.37 1.66 -22.10
C ILE A 58 11.42 0.66 -22.57
N TYR A 59 11.27 0.09 -23.77
CA TYR A 59 12.26 -0.85 -24.33
C TYR A 59 12.38 -0.69 -25.85
N LYS A 60 13.55 -1.03 -26.40
CA LYS A 60 13.75 -1.04 -27.86
C LYS A 60 13.31 -2.38 -28.44
N LYS A 61 12.41 -2.36 -29.41
CA LYS A 61 11.98 -3.53 -30.17
C LYS A 61 13.02 -3.92 -31.24
N THR A 62 12.86 -5.10 -31.82
CA THR A 62 13.72 -5.65 -32.89
C THR A 62 13.61 -4.86 -34.19
N ASP A 63 12.45 -4.28 -34.47
CA ASP A 63 12.17 -3.38 -35.60
C ASP A 63 12.79 -1.97 -35.44
N GLY A 64 13.48 -1.71 -34.33
CA GLY A 64 14.08 -0.41 -34.01
C GLY A 64 13.12 0.60 -33.38
N ILE A 65 11.82 0.29 -33.30
CA ILE A 65 10.80 1.16 -32.70
C ILE A 65 10.84 1.04 -31.17
N VAL A 66 10.45 2.10 -30.47
CA VAL A 66 10.31 2.10 -29.01
C VAL A 66 8.98 1.45 -28.61
N GLY A 67 9.05 0.39 -27.82
CA GLY A 67 7.93 -0.23 -27.13
C GLY A 67 7.81 0.27 -25.68
N HIS A 68 6.62 0.11 -25.11
CA HIS A 68 6.39 0.40 -23.69
C HIS A 68 5.40 -0.57 -23.06
N THR A 69 5.53 -0.79 -21.75
CA THR A 69 4.63 -1.59 -20.92
C THR A 69 4.59 -1.04 -19.50
N ILE A 70 3.82 -1.62 -18.58
CA ILE A 70 3.77 -1.13 -17.20
C ILE A 70 5.01 -1.61 -16.44
N TYR A 71 5.63 -0.70 -15.70
CA TYR A 71 6.75 -1.02 -14.81
C TYR A 71 6.27 -1.23 -13.39
N GLN A 72 6.65 -2.35 -12.79
CA GLN A 72 6.52 -2.59 -11.35
C GLN A 72 7.91 -2.81 -10.77
N LYS A 73 8.23 -2.08 -9.69
CA LYS A 73 9.46 -2.29 -8.94
C LYS A 73 9.49 -3.71 -8.38
N LYS A 74 10.65 -4.36 -8.33
CA LYS A 74 10.80 -5.71 -7.75
C LYS A 74 10.35 -5.78 -6.29
N THR A 75 10.42 -4.67 -5.56
CA THR A 75 9.98 -4.53 -4.17
C THR A 75 8.47 -4.31 -4.03
N HIS A 76 7.72 -4.29 -5.13
CA HIS A 76 6.28 -4.08 -5.11
C HIS A 76 5.58 -5.34 -4.59
N THR A 77 5.10 -5.28 -3.36
CA THR A 77 4.42 -6.40 -2.67
C THR A 77 2.90 -6.36 -2.79
N ASN A 78 2.34 -5.32 -3.43
CA ASN A 78 0.90 -5.05 -3.51
C ASN A 78 0.18 -4.87 -2.16
N LEU A 79 0.87 -4.84 -1.01
CA LEU A 79 0.22 -4.78 0.31
C LEU A 79 -0.67 -3.54 0.51
N TYR A 80 -0.34 -2.43 -0.15
CA TYR A 80 -1.16 -1.21 -0.12
C TYR A 80 -2.52 -1.36 -0.82
N LEU A 81 -2.73 -2.46 -1.55
CA LEU A 81 -4.00 -2.80 -2.18
C LEU A 81 -4.88 -3.67 -1.29
N ASN A 82 -4.41 -4.15 -0.14
CA ASN A 82 -5.21 -5.09 0.64
C ASN A 82 -6.52 -4.42 1.15
N ALA A 83 -7.64 -4.92 0.63
CA ALA A 83 -8.99 -4.42 0.92
C ALA A 83 -9.43 -4.67 2.38
N GLN A 84 -8.71 -5.50 3.13
CA GLN A 84 -8.98 -5.81 4.53
C GLN A 84 -8.39 -4.77 5.50
N PHE A 85 -7.41 -3.96 5.05
CA PHE A 85 -7.02 -2.79 5.84
C PHE A 85 -8.17 -1.80 5.79
N HIS A 86 -8.64 -1.35 6.96
CA HIS A 86 -9.85 -0.54 7.19
C HIS A 86 -10.01 0.70 6.28
N HIS A 87 -10.28 0.48 5.00
CA HIS A 87 -10.52 1.49 3.98
C HIS A 87 -12.03 1.64 3.82
N TYR A 88 -12.47 2.88 3.67
CA TYR A 88 -13.88 3.12 3.37
C TYR A 88 -14.20 2.51 1.99
N PRO A 89 -15.35 1.81 1.79
CA PRO A 89 -15.64 1.09 0.54
C PRO A 89 -15.53 1.94 -0.74
N ALA A 90 -15.86 3.23 -0.67
CA ALA A 90 -15.70 4.12 -1.83
C ALA A 90 -14.22 4.35 -2.21
N GLN A 91 -13.30 4.36 -1.24
CA GLN A 91 -11.87 4.49 -1.49
C GLN A 91 -11.33 3.26 -2.22
N ILE A 92 -11.69 2.06 -1.75
CA ILE A 92 -11.32 0.79 -2.41
C ILE A 92 -11.78 0.82 -3.87
N ASN A 93 -13.05 1.15 -4.12
CA ASN A 93 -13.57 1.22 -5.49
C ASN A 93 -12.87 2.28 -6.34
N SER A 94 -12.55 3.44 -5.76
CA SER A 94 -11.81 4.51 -6.44
C SER A 94 -10.39 4.09 -6.82
N MET A 95 -9.71 3.36 -5.94
CA MET A 95 -8.37 2.81 -6.22
C MET A 95 -8.40 1.84 -7.40
N ALA A 96 -9.33 0.87 -7.40
CA ALA A 96 -9.49 -0.08 -8.51
C ALA A 96 -9.74 0.64 -9.84
N LYS A 97 -10.70 1.58 -9.86
CA LYS A 97 -11.01 2.39 -11.05
C LYS A 97 -9.80 3.18 -11.54
N THR A 98 -9.08 3.82 -10.63
CA THR A 98 -7.89 4.60 -10.95
C THR A 98 -6.80 3.74 -11.56
N LEU A 99 -6.53 2.55 -11.00
CA LEU A 99 -5.52 1.63 -11.51
C LEU A 99 -5.89 1.07 -12.89
N ILE A 100 -7.16 0.73 -13.10
CA ILE A 100 -7.67 0.28 -14.40
C ILE A 100 -7.53 1.39 -15.44
N ALA A 101 -7.95 2.61 -15.12
CA ALA A 101 -7.84 3.76 -16.01
C ALA A 101 -6.38 4.08 -16.36
N ARG A 102 -5.49 4.05 -15.37
CA ARG A 102 -4.05 4.24 -15.57
C ARG A 102 -3.45 3.14 -16.44
N THR A 103 -3.84 1.89 -16.22
CA THR A 103 -3.39 0.74 -17.03
C THR A 103 -3.81 0.92 -18.49
N LYS A 104 -5.07 1.29 -18.74
CA LYS A 104 -5.57 1.56 -20.10
C LYS A 104 -4.84 2.72 -20.79
N ARG A 105 -4.38 3.72 -20.04
CA ARG A 105 -3.68 4.89 -20.57
C ARG A 105 -2.19 4.67 -20.78
N LEU A 106 -1.54 3.87 -19.93
CA LEU A 106 -0.09 3.70 -19.91
C LEU A 106 0.39 2.43 -20.61
N ALA A 107 -0.43 1.38 -20.68
CA ALA A 107 -0.04 0.17 -21.40
C ALA A 107 -0.12 0.39 -22.91
N SER A 108 0.83 -0.19 -23.64
CA SER A 108 0.78 -0.17 -25.10
C SER A 108 -0.39 -1.02 -25.62
N LYS A 109 -0.86 -0.71 -26.83
CA LYS A 109 -2.01 -1.39 -27.46
C LYS A 109 -1.88 -2.92 -27.51
N THR A 110 -0.65 -3.43 -27.65
CA THR A 110 -0.35 -4.86 -27.67
C THR A 110 -0.37 -5.50 -26.28
N HIS A 111 -0.05 -4.74 -25.24
CA HIS A 111 0.10 -5.24 -23.87
C HIS A 111 -1.10 -4.96 -22.97
N ILE A 112 -2.02 -4.07 -23.38
CA ILE A 112 -3.17 -3.66 -22.56
C ILE A 112 -4.00 -4.82 -22.03
N LYS A 113 -4.24 -5.86 -22.83
CA LYS A 113 -5.02 -7.04 -22.42
C LYS A 113 -4.28 -7.84 -21.34
N THR A 114 -2.99 -8.06 -21.54
CA THR A 114 -2.12 -8.78 -20.60
C THR A 114 -2.00 -8.03 -19.28
N GLU A 115 -1.77 -6.72 -19.34
CA GLU A 115 -1.62 -5.86 -18.16
C GLU A 115 -2.93 -5.76 -17.35
N LEU A 116 -4.08 -5.65 -18.02
CA LEU A 116 -5.39 -5.70 -17.34
C LEU A 116 -5.64 -7.06 -16.69
N CYS A 117 -5.20 -8.16 -17.31
CA CYS A 117 -5.30 -9.50 -16.71
C CYS A 117 -4.44 -9.59 -15.44
N ILE A 118 -3.19 -9.13 -15.48
CA ILE A 118 -2.29 -9.08 -14.33
C ILE A 118 -2.91 -8.23 -13.21
N LEU A 119 -3.37 -7.01 -13.53
CA LEU A 119 -4.01 -6.13 -12.55
C LEU A 119 -5.25 -6.78 -11.92
N THR A 120 -6.09 -7.44 -12.71
CA THR A 120 -7.28 -8.13 -12.21
C THR A 120 -6.91 -9.24 -11.22
N LYS A 121 -5.86 -10.01 -11.51
CA LYS A 121 -5.33 -11.03 -10.60
C LYS A 121 -4.83 -10.42 -9.30
N VAL A 122 -4.06 -9.34 -9.39
CA VAL A 122 -3.52 -8.60 -8.23
C VAL A 122 -4.66 -8.07 -7.35
N LEU A 123 -5.64 -7.38 -7.94
CA LEU A 123 -6.78 -6.84 -7.19
C LEU A 123 -7.60 -7.96 -6.54
N THR A 124 -7.87 -9.05 -7.26
CA THR A 124 -8.62 -10.18 -6.69
C THR A 124 -7.86 -10.83 -5.53
N ALA A 125 -6.54 -11.02 -5.66
CA ALA A 125 -5.70 -11.56 -4.60
C ALA A 125 -5.64 -10.67 -3.34
N ASN A 126 -5.88 -9.36 -3.51
CA ASN A 126 -5.92 -8.38 -2.43
C ASN A 126 -7.34 -8.13 -1.89
N GLY A 127 -8.30 -9.01 -2.20
CA GLY A 127 -9.64 -8.97 -1.60
C GLY A 127 -10.64 -8.03 -2.28
N PHE A 128 -10.34 -7.49 -3.47
CA PHE A 128 -11.32 -6.73 -4.23
C PHE A 128 -12.38 -7.65 -4.84
N HIS A 129 -13.64 -7.24 -4.75
CA HIS A 129 -14.74 -7.98 -5.35
C HIS A 129 -14.76 -7.83 -6.88
N LYS A 130 -14.90 -8.94 -7.61
CA LYS A 130 -14.85 -8.97 -9.09
C LYS A 130 -15.84 -7.99 -9.74
N SER A 131 -17.04 -7.82 -9.17
CA SER A 131 -18.04 -6.87 -9.68
C SER A 131 -17.58 -5.41 -9.70
N LYS A 132 -16.53 -5.06 -8.95
CA LYS A 132 -15.96 -3.71 -8.90
C LYS A 132 -14.72 -3.55 -9.80
N ILE A 133 -14.23 -4.65 -10.37
CA ILE A 133 -13.05 -4.70 -11.25
C ILE A 133 -13.48 -4.68 -12.72
N THR A 134 -14.63 -5.28 -13.06
CA THR A 134 -15.11 -5.46 -14.45
C THR A 134 -16.10 -4.37 -14.90
N GLY A 135 -16.05 -3.18 -14.28
CA GLY A 135 -16.91 -2.04 -14.63
C GLY A 135 -16.41 -1.22 -15.82
#